data_AF-A0A1I5P995-F1
#
_entry.id   AF-A0A1I5P995-F1
#
_cell.length_a   1.000
_cell.length_b   1.000
_cell.length_c   1.000
_cell.angle_alpha   90.00
_cell.angle_beta   90.00
_cell.angle_gamma   90.00
#
_symmetry.space_group_name_H-M   'P 1'
#
loop_
_entity.id
_entity.type
_entity.pdbx_description
1 polymer ?
#
loop_
_entity_poly.entity_id
_entity_poly.type
_entity_poly.pdbx_seq_one_letter_code
_entity_poly.pdbx_strand_id
1 'polypeptide(L)'
;MRSHRATLPGRLKVYWSGPVDIPGLSPGQTDYFLDEAIGYCCSSQAGDSGAAIWDDQNRLMGMHIAGIEGVGAGQANALYGPIRPVLDTFRVSPWLRSGNVAALDAPRAPALAATVTRSGSAPSTNSTDLTELEIIACTLWGEARNQGEEGMRAVASVISNRWRTGYRRCATARAVCLDPWQFSCWLKTDPNLPRMLAVARKPDGPYRQALRLAEELLQRTLVDITRGARHYYAVSMRQPPKWARGKYPCVVIGDHLFFNDVD
;
A
#
# COMPACT_ATOMS: atom_id res chain seq x y z
N MET A 1 19.41 10.30 32.03
CA MET A 1 18.36 10.10 33.06
C MET A 1 17.35 9.09 32.55
N ARG A 2 17.35 7.85 33.07
CA ARG A 2 16.32 6.86 32.75
C ARG A 2 15.14 7.09 33.69
N SER A 3 14.10 7.79 33.26
CA SER A 3 12.82 7.72 33.95
C SER A 3 12.27 6.32 33.72
N HIS A 4 12.42 5.43 34.70
CA HIS A 4 11.67 4.19 34.71
C HIS A 4 10.19 4.55 34.90
N ARG A 5 9.46 4.75 33.78
CA ARG A 5 8.00 4.66 33.84
C ARG A 5 7.66 3.23 34.24
N ALA A 6 6.81 3.09 35.25
CA ALA A 6 6.36 1.79 35.72
C ALA A 6 5.71 1.01 34.56
N THR A 7 5.98 -0.29 34.47
CA THR A 7 5.31 -1.15 33.48
C THR A 7 3.80 -1.09 33.73
N LEU A 8 3.04 -0.68 32.70
CA LEU A 8 1.58 -0.65 32.78
C LEU A 8 1.04 -2.06 32.45
N PRO A 9 0.22 -2.67 33.32
CA PRO A 9 -0.41 -3.94 33.00
C PRO A 9 -1.43 -3.73 31.89
N GLY A 10 -1.42 -4.63 30.91
CA GLY A 10 -2.37 -4.63 29.80
C GLY A 10 -2.91 -6.02 29.51
N ARG A 11 -4.08 -6.10 28.87
CA ARG A 11 -4.66 -7.37 28.39
C ARG A 11 -4.90 -7.31 26.90
N LEU A 12 -4.41 -8.32 26.19
CA LEU A 12 -4.49 -8.44 24.74
C LEU A 12 -5.90 -8.83 24.29
N LYS A 13 -6.50 -8.06 23.37
CA LYS A 13 -7.78 -8.43 22.75
C LYS A 13 -7.87 -7.90 21.32
N VAL A 14 -8.00 -8.87 20.41
CA VAL A 14 -8.39 -8.77 18.99
C VAL A 14 -7.44 -8.02 18.07
N TYR A 15 -7.44 -8.44 16.81
CA TYR A 15 -6.91 -7.63 15.72
C TYR A 15 -7.77 -6.39 15.54
N TRP A 16 -7.12 -5.29 15.24
CA TRP A 16 -7.73 -3.99 15.06
C TRP A 16 -7.16 -3.34 13.81
N SER A 17 -8.05 -2.97 12.89
CA SER A 17 -7.73 -2.11 11.77
C SER A 17 -8.69 -0.93 11.79
N GLY A 18 -8.19 0.28 11.56
CA GLY A 18 -9.01 1.47 11.63
C GLY A 18 -8.24 2.77 11.44
N PRO A 19 -8.98 3.87 11.16
CA PRO A 19 -8.41 5.20 11.14
C PRO A 19 -7.96 5.62 12.54
N VAL A 20 -6.82 6.30 12.62
CA VAL A 20 -6.27 6.90 13.82
C VAL A 20 -6.04 8.39 13.56
N ASP A 21 -6.50 9.20 14.50
CA ASP A 21 -6.30 10.65 14.56
C ASP A 21 -5.22 10.93 15.61
N ILE A 22 -4.23 11.76 15.28
CA ILE A 22 -3.22 12.23 16.22
C ILE A 22 -3.74 13.52 16.83
N PRO A 23 -3.99 13.55 18.15
CA PRO A 23 -4.39 14.76 18.83
C PRO A 23 -3.42 15.91 18.56
N GLY A 24 -3.90 16.95 17.87
CA GLY A 24 -3.13 18.16 17.57
C GLY A 24 -2.36 18.18 16.25
N LEU A 25 -2.42 17.13 15.42
CA LEU A 25 -1.85 17.15 14.07
C LEU A 25 -2.87 17.66 13.04
N SER A 26 -4.03 16.99 12.93
CA SER A 26 -5.11 17.38 12.01
C SER A 26 -6.49 17.17 12.65
N PRO A 27 -6.97 18.09 13.51
CA PRO A 27 -8.21 17.89 14.28
C PRO A 27 -9.41 17.57 13.38
N GLY A 28 -9.98 16.37 13.54
CA GLY A 28 -11.16 15.94 12.78
C GLY A 28 -10.86 15.37 11.38
N GLN A 29 -9.59 15.14 11.04
CA GLN A 29 -9.17 14.40 9.85
C GLN A 29 -8.41 13.13 10.25
N THR A 30 -8.55 12.07 9.46
CA THR A 30 -7.79 10.84 9.68
C THR A 30 -6.34 11.07 9.27
N ASP A 31 -5.43 11.01 10.23
CA ASP A 31 -3.99 11.20 9.96
C ASP A 31 -3.36 9.94 9.36
N TYR A 32 -3.74 8.76 9.85
CA TYR A 32 -3.27 7.49 9.29
C TYR A 32 -4.22 6.34 9.59
N PHE A 33 -4.11 5.26 8.82
CA PHE A 33 -4.84 4.02 9.05
C PHE A 33 -3.88 2.98 9.58
N LEU A 34 -4.21 2.35 10.71
CA LEU A 34 -3.48 1.17 11.16
C LEU A 34 -4.18 -0.07 10.62
N ASP A 35 -3.41 -0.94 10.00
CA ASP A 35 -3.87 -2.23 9.50
C ASP A 35 -3.17 -3.36 10.27
N GLU A 36 -3.94 -4.36 10.71
CA GLU A 36 -3.47 -5.49 11.52
C GLU A 36 -2.75 -5.06 12.82
N ALA A 37 -3.10 -3.88 13.35
CA ALA A 37 -2.71 -3.53 14.71
C ALA A 37 -3.39 -4.47 15.71
N ILE A 38 -2.88 -4.49 16.93
CA ILE A 38 -3.44 -5.33 17.96
C ILE A 38 -4.01 -4.44 19.05
N GLY A 39 -5.31 -4.64 19.30
CA GLY A 39 -6.05 -4.00 20.36
C GLY A 39 -5.63 -4.57 21.72
N TYR A 40 -5.51 -3.69 22.70
CA TYR A 40 -5.35 -4.11 24.09
C TYR A 40 -5.98 -3.09 25.02
N CYS A 41 -6.25 -3.51 26.26
CA CYS A 41 -6.68 -2.61 27.32
C CYS A 41 -5.48 -2.20 28.15
N CYS A 42 -5.21 -0.92 28.29
CA CYS A 42 -4.21 -0.38 29.23
C CYS A 42 -4.55 1.05 29.65
N SER A 43 -3.96 1.53 30.75
CA SER A 43 -4.07 2.91 31.20
C SER A 43 -2.98 3.80 30.57
N SER A 44 -2.88 3.82 29.23
CA SER A 44 -1.92 4.68 28.52
C SER A 44 -2.34 6.14 28.54
N GLN A 45 -1.36 7.03 28.44
CA GLN A 45 -1.56 8.48 28.32
C GLN A 45 -0.76 9.07 27.15
N ALA A 46 -1.05 10.32 26.81
CA ALA A 46 -0.26 11.05 25.82
C ALA A 46 1.24 11.01 26.17
N GLY A 47 2.06 10.73 25.16
CA GLY A 47 3.50 10.53 25.32
C GLY A 47 3.95 9.10 25.64
N ASP A 48 3.03 8.12 25.69
CA ASP A 48 3.40 6.69 25.72
C ASP A 48 3.60 6.09 24.31
N SER A 49 3.32 6.86 23.24
CA SER A 49 3.62 6.47 21.85
C SER A 49 5.10 6.09 21.70
N GLY A 50 5.36 4.95 21.07
CA GLY A 50 6.70 4.39 20.95
C GLY A 50 7.11 3.46 22.10
N ALA A 51 6.31 3.33 23.16
CA ALA A 51 6.63 2.42 24.27
C ALA A 51 6.63 0.96 23.81
N ALA A 52 7.62 0.18 24.24
CA ALA A 52 7.73 -1.23 23.92
C ALA A 52 6.66 -2.07 24.65
N ILE A 53 5.97 -2.92 23.90
CA ILE A 53 4.98 -3.87 24.41
C ILE A 53 5.62 -5.25 24.60
N TRP A 54 5.41 -5.82 25.78
CA TRP A 54 5.96 -7.11 26.19
C TRP A 54 4.81 -8.02 26.65
N ASP A 55 4.92 -9.32 26.40
CA ASP A 55 4.01 -10.30 27.00
C ASP A 55 4.46 -10.74 28.40
N ASP A 56 3.67 -11.61 29.02
CA ASP A 56 3.94 -12.21 30.33
C ASP A 56 5.18 -13.11 30.36
N GLN A 57 5.69 -13.51 29.18
CA GLN A 57 6.92 -14.27 28.99
C GLN A 57 8.14 -13.39 28.69
N ASN A 58 8.03 -12.06 28.85
CA ASN A 58 9.08 -11.07 28.55
C ASN A 58 9.52 -11.04 27.07
N ARG A 59 8.67 -11.49 26.14
CA ARG A 59 8.96 -11.35 24.71
C ARG A 59 8.52 -9.99 24.20
N LEU A 60 9.33 -9.38 23.36
CA LEU A 60 8.99 -8.11 22.72
C LEU A 60 7.96 -8.37 21.62
N MET A 61 6.75 -7.85 21.82
CA MET A 61 5.63 -8.04 20.90
C MET A 61 5.57 -6.93 19.85
N GLY A 62 5.77 -5.69 20.29
CA GLY A 62 5.32 -4.54 19.53
C GLY A 62 5.70 -3.21 20.13
N MET A 63 5.16 -2.17 19.53
CA MET A 63 5.32 -0.80 19.95
C MET A 63 3.95 -0.15 20.08
N HIS A 64 3.67 0.48 21.21
CA HIS A 64 2.45 1.26 21.42
C HIS A 64 2.37 2.37 20.37
N ILE A 65 1.24 2.45 19.69
CA ILE A 65 1.03 3.43 18.61
C ILE A 65 0.06 4.51 19.08
N ALA A 66 -1.11 4.11 19.59
CA ALA A 66 -2.18 5.06 19.89
C ALA A 66 -3.12 4.56 21.01
N GLY A 67 -3.75 5.51 21.69
CA GLY A 67 -4.96 5.29 22.46
C GLY A 67 -6.20 5.42 21.58
N ILE A 68 -7.29 4.75 21.96
CA ILE A 68 -8.61 4.91 21.34
C ILE A 68 -9.54 5.52 22.39
N GLU A 69 -10.12 6.67 22.07
CA GLU A 69 -11.07 7.36 22.93
C GLU A 69 -12.51 6.84 22.73
N GLY A 70 -13.38 7.10 23.71
CA GLY A 70 -14.82 6.81 23.60
C GLY A 70 -15.19 5.31 23.57
N VAL A 71 -14.28 4.42 23.98
CA VAL A 71 -14.54 2.98 24.01
C VAL A 71 -15.24 2.56 25.31
N GLY A 72 -16.19 1.63 25.20
CA GLY A 72 -16.95 1.11 26.34
C GLY A 72 -16.13 0.14 27.21
N ALA A 73 -16.60 -0.13 28.43
CA ALA A 73 -15.95 -1.08 29.33
C ALA A 73 -15.77 -2.46 28.66
N GLY A 74 -14.53 -2.98 28.68
CA GLY A 74 -14.19 -4.28 28.12
C GLY A 74 -13.74 -4.27 26.65
N GLN A 75 -13.72 -3.11 25.99
CA GLN A 75 -13.17 -2.92 24.64
C GLN A 75 -11.70 -2.49 24.70
N ALA A 76 -10.94 -2.74 23.62
CA ALA A 76 -9.57 -2.25 23.49
C ALA A 76 -9.55 -0.72 23.46
N ASN A 77 -8.75 -0.11 24.33
CA ASN A 77 -8.58 1.34 24.43
C ASN A 77 -7.19 1.80 23.99
N ALA A 78 -6.36 0.87 23.52
CA ALA A 78 -5.01 1.12 23.06
C ALA A 78 -4.63 0.16 21.94
N LEU A 79 -3.66 0.59 21.14
CA LEU A 79 -3.19 -0.09 19.95
C LEU A 79 -1.68 -0.20 19.96
N TYR A 80 -1.18 -1.36 19.54
CA TYR A 80 0.23 -1.52 19.21
C TYR A 80 0.39 -2.16 17.84
N GLY A 81 1.47 -1.78 17.16
CA GLY A 81 1.91 -2.44 15.93
C GLY A 81 2.95 -3.52 16.25
N PRO A 82 2.93 -4.67 15.55
CA PRO A 82 4.00 -5.65 15.67
C PRO A 82 5.36 -5.01 15.38
N ILE A 83 6.38 -5.31 16.20
CA ILE A 83 7.69 -4.69 16.05
C ILE A 83 8.50 -5.32 14.89
N ARG A 84 8.17 -6.57 14.54
CA ARG A 84 8.94 -7.38 13.58
C ARG A 84 9.09 -6.72 12.19
N PRO A 85 8.02 -6.19 11.57
CA PRO A 85 8.14 -5.49 10.28
C PRO A 85 9.08 -4.29 10.34
N VAL A 86 9.12 -3.56 11.46
CA VAL A 86 10.02 -2.42 11.66
C VAL A 86 11.47 -2.91 11.72
N LEU A 87 11.76 -3.91 12.55
CA LEU A 87 13.10 -4.50 12.69
C LEU A 87 13.63 -5.05 11.36
N ASP A 88 12.78 -5.77 10.62
CA ASP A 88 13.14 -6.35 9.33
C ASP A 88 13.40 -5.25 8.27
N THR A 89 12.57 -4.20 8.25
CA THR A 89 12.73 -3.05 7.33
C THR A 89 14.06 -2.35 7.55
N PHE A 90 14.41 -2.09 8.81
CA PHE A 90 15.65 -1.40 9.16
C PHE A 90 16.85 -2.35 9.31
N ARG A 91 16.65 -3.66 9.18
CA ARG A 91 17.67 -4.70 9.36
C ARG A 91 18.41 -4.60 10.70
N VAL A 92 17.67 -4.29 11.76
CA VAL A 92 18.20 -4.15 13.12
C VAL A 92 17.69 -5.25 14.03
N SER A 93 18.52 -5.63 15.01
CA SER A 93 18.12 -6.57 16.06
C SER A 93 17.84 -5.80 17.36
N PRO A 94 16.75 -6.10 18.08
CA PRO A 94 16.42 -5.39 19.31
C PRO A 94 17.34 -5.82 20.45
N TRP A 95 17.57 -4.89 21.38
CA TRP A 95 18.15 -5.21 22.69
C TRP A 95 17.02 -5.65 23.64
N LEU A 96 17.07 -6.90 24.11
CA LEU A 96 15.99 -7.47 24.92
C LEU A 96 16.19 -7.22 26.42
N ARG A 97 15.10 -7.38 27.20
CA ARG A 97 15.14 -7.27 28.67
C ARG A 97 16.04 -8.33 29.33
N SER A 98 16.29 -9.44 28.64
CA SER A 98 17.27 -10.46 29.01
C SER A 98 18.73 -9.98 28.96
N GLY A 99 19.00 -8.78 28.45
CA GLY A 99 20.35 -8.19 28.42
C GLY A 99 21.20 -8.62 27.23
N ASN A 100 20.59 -9.12 26.16
CA ASN A 100 21.27 -9.53 24.94
C ASN A 100 20.54 -9.03 23.68
N VAL A 101 21.28 -8.98 22.58
CA VAL A 101 20.71 -8.86 21.23
C VAL A 101 20.26 -10.24 20.78
N ALA A 102 19.01 -10.37 20.35
CA ALA A 102 18.50 -11.64 19.83
C ALA A 102 17.46 -11.42 18.73
N ALA A 103 17.31 -12.43 17.87
CA ALA A 103 16.21 -12.49 16.92
C ALA A 103 14.89 -12.72 17.68
N LEU A 104 13.81 -12.12 17.18
CA LEU A 104 12.47 -12.41 17.72
C LEU A 104 12.03 -13.80 17.30
N ASP A 105 11.29 -14.47 18.19
CA ASP A 105 10.60 -15.71 17.87
C ASP A 105 9.65 -15.54 16.68
N ALA A 106 9.35 -16.64 15.98
CA ALA A 106 8.42 -16.63 14.86
C ALA A 106 7.01 -16.18 15.33
N PRO A 107 6.27 -15.42 14.50
CA PRO A 107 4.97 -14.90 14.90
C PRO A 107 3.99 -16.05 15.17
N ARG A 108 3.46 -16.08 16.39
CA ARG A 108 2.36 -16.98 16.76
C ARG A 108 1.07 -16.19 16.60
N ALA A 109 0.24 -16.57 15.63
CA ALA A 109 -1.08 -15.96 15.46
C ALA A 109 -1.90 -16.15 16.76
N PRO A 110 -2.43 -15.09 17.40
CA PRO A 110 -3.35 -15.24 18.52
C PRO A 110 -4.58 -16.03 18.08
N ALA A 111 -4.98 -16.99 18.91
CA ALA A 111 -6.24 -17.71 18.76
C ALA A 111 -7.40 -16.70 18.93
N LEU A 112 -8.15 -16.50 17.86
CA LEU A 112 -9.22 -15.50 17.76
C LEU A 112 -10.43 -15.87 18.63
N ALA A 113 -10.91 -14.90 19.43
CA ALA A 113 -12.28 -14.88 19.94
C ALA A 113 -13.05 -13.77 19.22
N ALA A 114 -14.10 -14.18 18.50
CA ALA A 114 -15.19 -13.45 17.83
C ALA A 114 -14.97 -11.95 17.48
N THR A 115 -14.95 -11.69 16.17
CA THR A 115 -15.01 -10.38 15.52
C THR A 115 -16.28 -9.62 15.92
N VAL A 116 -16.13 -8.41 16.48
CA VAL A 116 -17.23 -7.43 16.59
C VAL A 116 -17.18 -6.54 15.36
N THR A 117 -18.07 -6.81 14.40
CA THR A 117 -18.26 -6.01 13.19
C THR A 117 -19.12 -4.78 13.53
N ARG A 118 -18.63 -3.56 13.27
CA ARG A 118 -19.55 -2.42 13.07
C ARG A 118 -20.01 -2.44 11.61
N SER A 119 -21.32 -2.48 11.44
CA SER A 119 -22.00 -2.52 10.15
C SER A 119 -21.81 -1.20 9.41
N GLY A 120 -20.99 -1.20 8.38
CA GLY A 120 -21.04 -0.26 7.26
C GLY A 120 -21.10 -1.13 6.00
N SER A 121 -22.19 -1.04 5.25
CA SER A 121 -22.49 -1.90 4.11
C SER A 121 -21.42 -1.77 3.02
N ALA A 122 -20.51 -2.74 2.95
CA ALA A 122 -19.71 -3.00 1.76
C ALA A 122 -20.52 -3.86 0.79
N PRO A 123 -20.47 -3.62 -0.54
CA PRO A 123 -21.07 -4.53 -1.49
C PRO A 123 -20.30 -5.84 -1.45
N SER A 124 -21.00 -6.90 -1.08
CA SER A 124 -20.54 -8.28 -1.17
C SER A 124 -20.63 -8.74 -2.62
N THR A 125 -19.50 -9.04 -3.24
CA THR A 125 -19.45 -9.96 -4.38
C THR A 125 -18.22 -10.84 -4.27
N ASN A 126 -18.46 -12.15 -4.09
CA ASN A 126 -17.51 -13.14 -4.56
C ASN A 126 -17.36 -12.94 -6.08
N SER A 127 -16.27 -12.36 -6.55
CA SER A 127 -15.92 -12.40 -7.97
C SER A 127 -14.43 -12.45 -8.18
N THR A 128 -13.99 -13.47 -8.91
CA THR A 128 -12.66 -13.62 -9.51
C THR A 128 -12.38 -12.56 -10.59
N ASP A 129 -13.11 -11.45 -10.60
CA ASP A 129 -13.05 -10.38 -11.60
C ASP A 129 -12.75 -9.06 -10.92
N LEU A 130 -11.59 -8.49 -11.25
CA LEU A 130 -11.20 -7.14 -10.85
C LEU A 130 -12.10 -6.12 -11.55
N THR A 131 -12.46 -5.07 -10.83
CA THR A 131 -13.15 -3.89 -11.39
C THR A 131 -12.25 -3.15 -12.40
N GLU A 132 -12.83 -2.28 -13.23
CA GLU A 132 -12.04 -1.45 -14.15
C GLU A 132 -11.03 -0.58 -13.38
N LEU A 133 -11.43 -0.01 -12.24
CA LEU A 133 -10.56 0.76 -11.37
C LEU A 133 -9.36 -0.06 -10.89
N GLU A 134 -9.61 -1.27 -10.37
CA GLU A 134 -8.56 -2.16 -9.89
C GLU A 134 -7.63 -2.63 -11.01
N ILE A 135 -8.13 -2.87 -12.22
CA ILE A 135 -7.29 -3.22 -13.37
C ILE A 135 -6.35 -2.09 -13.74
N ILE A 136 -6.85 -0.85 -13.77
CA ILE A 136 -6.00 0.29 -14.05
C ILE A 136 -4.94 0.42 -12.95
N ALA A 137 -5.35 0.41 -11.68
CA ALA A 137 -4.43 0.50 -10.54
C ALA A 137 -3.38 -0.63 -10.52
N CYS A 138 -3.81 -1.87 -10.79
CA CYS A 138 -2.94 -3.03 -10.97
C CYS A 138 -1.89 -2.79 -12.07
N THR A 139 -2.32 -2.25 -13.21
CA THR A 139 -1.43 -1.93 -14.33
C THR A 139 -0.40 -0.88 -13.93
N LEU A 140 -0.82 0.22 -13.29
CA LEU A 140 0.10 1.27 -12.83
C LEU A 140 1.13 0.74 -11.83
N TRP A 141 0.67 -0.06 -10.86
CA TRP A 141 1.53 -0.69 -9.86
C TRP A 141 2.50 -1.71 -10.48
N GLY A 142 2.03 -2.49 -11.45
CA GLY A 142 2.83 -3.47 -12.17
C GLY A 142 3.98 -2.84 -12.93
N GLU A 143 3.68 -1.74 -13.63
CA GLU A 143 4.59 -1.09 -14.57
C GLU A 143 5.53 -0.06 -13.92
N ALA A 144 5.09 0.62 -12.86
CA ALA A 144 5.80 1.81 -12.39
C ALA A 144 5.86 2.00 -10.87
N ARG A 145 5.51 1.01 -10.03
CA ARG A 145 5.60 1.15 -8.56
C ARG A 145 7.00 1.53 -8.04
N ASN A 146 8.06 1.14 -8.76
CA ASN A 146 9.44 1.45 -8.41
C ASN A 146 9.86 2.87 -8.81
N GLN A 147 9.03 3.58 -9.57
CA GLN A 147 9.23 4.97 -10.01
C GLN A 147 8.39 5.98 -9.20
N GLY A 148 7.71 5.52 -8.15
CA GLY A 148 6.85 6.35 -7.31
C GLY A 148 5.63 6.89 -8.04
N GLU A 149 5.01 7.92 -7.46
CA GLU A 149 3.78 8.51 -8.00
C GLU A 149 3.98 9.12 -9.38
N GLU A 150 5.11 9.78 -9.64
CA GLU A 150 5.40 10.42 -10.92
C GLU A 150 5.44 9.40 -12.08
N GLY A 151 6.14 8.28 -11.89
CA GLY A 151 6.17 7.22 -12.89
C GLY A 151 4.80 6.55 -13.09
N MET A 152 4.04 6.32 -12.02
CA MET A 152 2.68 5.79 -12.15
C MET A 152 1.75 6.77 -12.87
N ARG A 153 1.89 8.09 -12.62
CA ARG A 153 1.14 9.14 -13.33
C ARG A 153 1.52 9.20 -14.81
N ALA A 154 2.78 8.96 -15.15
CA ALA A 154 3.22 8.89 -16.55
C ALA A 154 2.57 7.70 -17.28
N VAL A 155 2.55 6.51 -16.68
CA VAL A 155 1.86 5.34 -17.26
C VAL A 155 0.34 5.59 -17.36
N ALA A 156 -0.26 6.19 -16.34
CA ALA A 156 -1.68 6.58 -16.38
C ALA A 156 -1.98 7.56 -17.52
N SER A 157 -1.07 8.50 -17.79
CA SER A 157 -1.17 9.43 -18.92
C SER A 157 -1.18 8.70 -20.26
N VAL A 158 -0.33 7.67 -20.43
CA VAL A 158 -0.31 6.83 -21.63
C VAL A 158 -1.62 6.06 -21.79
N ILE A 159 -2.17 5.48 -20.72
CA ILE A 159 -3.47 4.78 -20.75
C ILE A 159 -4.57 5.75 -21.16
N SER A 160 -4.61 6.95 -20.57
CA SER A 160 -5.58 8.00 -20.89
C SER A 160 -5.48 8.42 -22.37
N ASN A 161 -4.26 8.62 -22.89
CA ASN A 161 -4.03 8.99 -24.29
C ASN A 161 -4.45 7.88 -25.26
N ARG A 162 -4.16 6.61 -24.95
CA ARG A 162 -4.60 5.46 -25.74
C ARG A 162 -6.12 5.32 -25.74
N TRP A 163 -6.75 5.49 -24.58
CA TRP A 163 -8.20 5.42 -24.45
C TRP A 163 -8.88 6.54 -25.25
N ARG A 164 -8.42 7.79 -25.10
CA ARG A 164 -8.96 8.95 -25.81
C ARG A 164 -8.82 8.84 -27.33
N THR A 165 -7.73 8.25 -27.81
CA THR A 165 -7.46 8.10 -29.26
C THR A 165 -8.02 6.82 -29.85
N GLY A 166 -8.63 5.94 -29.04
CA GLY A 166 -9.09 4.63 -29.51
C GLY A 166 -7.96 3.75 -30.05
N TYR A 167 -6.77 3.85 -29.47
CA TYR A 167 -5.59 3.08 -29.89
C TYR A 167 -5.92 1.59 -29.95
N ARG A 168 -5.59 0.93 -31.07
CA ARG A 168 -5.93 -0.48 -31.37
C ARG A 168 -7.41 -0.83 -31.19
N ARG A 169 -8.30 0.15 -31.38
CA ARG A 169 -9.77 0.01 -31.23
C ARG A 169 -10.22 -0.30 -29.79
N CYS A 170 -9.40 0.02 -28.78
CA CYS A 170 -9.78 -0.07 -27.38
C CYS A 170 -10.76 1.06 -27.02
N ALA A 171 -12.00 0.70 -26.68
CA ALA A 171 -13.06 1.68 -26.35
C ALA A 171 -13.06 2.11 -24.87
N THR A 172 -12.37 1.38 -23.99
CA THR A 172 -12.34 1.62 -22.53
C THR A 172 -10.92 1.59 -21.98
N ALA A 173 -10.71 2.21 -20.82
CA ALA A 173 -9.42 2.16 -20.12
C ALA A 173 -9.07 0.73 -19.70
N ARG A 174 -10.06 -0.08 -19.28
CA ARG A 174 -9.88 -1.53 -19.07
C ARG A 174 -9.35 -2.23 -20.32
N ALA A 175 -9.93 -1.95 -21.49
CA ALA A 175 -9.53 -2.58 -22.75
C ALA A 175 -8.10 -2.19 -23.14
N VAL A 176 -7.66 -0.98 -22.83
CA VAL A 176 -6.26 -0.56 -23.02
C VAL A 176 -5.32 -1.34 -22.11
N CYS A 177 -5.66 -1.49 -20.83
CA CYS A 177 -4.83 -2.20 -19.84
C CYS A 177 -4.69 -3.69 -20.16
N LEU A 178 -5.76 -4.32 -20.63
CA LEU A 178 -5.79 -5.75 -20.96
C LEU A 178 -5.45 -6.07 -22.43
N ASP A 179 -5.14 -5.04 -23.24
CA ASP A 179 -4.79 -5.25 -24.65
C ASP A 179 -3.53 -6.13 -24.74
N PRO A 180 -3.57 -7.26 -25.47
CA PRO A 180 -2.47 -8.20 -25.51
C PRO A 180 -1.13 -7.53 -25.85
N TRP A 181 -0.13 -7.84 -25.01
CA TRP A 181 1.26 -7.40 -25.12
C TRP A 181 1.52 -5.90 -24.88
N GLN A 182 0.51 -5.12 -24.46
CA GLN A 182 0.71 -3.71 -24.14
C GLN A 182 1.33 -3.47 -22.76
N PHE A 183 1.01 -4.34 -21.80
CA PHE A 183 1.49 -4.27 -20.42
C PHE A 183 1.89 -5.68 -19.99
N SER A 184 3.19 -5.90 -19.76
CA SER A 184 3.70 -7.27 -19.55
C SER A 184 3.24 -7.85 -18.22
N CYS A 185 2.89 -6.99 -17.26
CA CYS A 185 2.39 -7.38 -15.94
C CYS A 185 1.13 -8.28 -15.97
N TRP A 186 0.39 -8.30 -17.08
CA TRP A 186 -0.79 -9.16 -17.29
C TRP A 186 -0.47 -10.52 -17.94
N LEU A 187 0.77 -10.75 -18.40
CA LEU A 187 1.16 -12.04 -18.98
C LEU A 187 1.21 -13.10 -17.88
N LYS A 188 0.67 -14.29 -18.16
CA LYS A 188 0.69 -15.43 -17.22
C LYS A 188 2.09 -15.85 -16.77
N THR A 189 3.08 -15.57 -17.62
CA THR A 189 4.50 -15.87 -17.37
C THR A 189 5.22 -14.77 -16.58
N ASP A 190 4.59 -13.61 -16.38
CA ASP A 190 5.21 -12.48 -15.69
C ASP A 190 5.12 -12.68 -14.16
N PRO A 191 6.25 -12.62 -13.42
CA PRO A 191 6.27 -12.81 -11.98
C PRO A 191 5.53 -11.70 -11.21
N ASN A 192 5.20 -10.58 -11.85
CA ASN A 192 4.40 -9.52 -11.25
C ASN A 192 2.92 -9.86 -11.19
N LEU A 193 2.39 -10.74 -12.06
CA LEU A 193 0.96 -11.04 -12.10
C LEU A 193 0.42 -11.55 -10.74
N PRO A 194 1.04 -12.53 -10.06
CA PRO A 194 0.58 -12.96 -8.74
C PRO A 194 0.69 -11.86 -7.68
N ARG A 195 1.71 -11.01 -7.76
CA ARG A 195 1.93 -9.90 -6.82
C ARG A 195 0.89 -8.80 -6.99
N MET A 196 0.54 -8.50 -8.23
CA MET A 196 -0.50 -7.55 -8.60
C MET A 196 -1.87 -8.01 -8.12
N LEU A 197 -2.21 -9.30 -8.30
CA LEU A 197 -3.45 -9.88 -7.76
C LEU A 197 -3.46 -9.96 -6.22
N ALA A 198 -2.29 -10.12 -5.60
CA ALA A 198 -2.17 -10.09 -4.15
C ALA A 198 -2.36 -8.67 -3.61
N VAL A 199 -1.74 -7.65 -4.22
CA VAL A 199 -1.85 -6.27 -3.77
C VAL A 199 -3.24 -5.68 -4.02
N ALA A 200 -3.96 -6.13 -5.05
CA ALA A 200 -5.37 -5.78 -5.23
C ALA A 200 -6.24 -6.24 -4.04
N ARG A 201 -5.96 -7.42 -3.50
CA ARG A 201 -6.66 -7.97 -2.32
C ARG A 201 -6.16 -7.39 -1.00
N LYS A 202 -4.87 -7.03 -0.93
CA LYS A 202 -4.23 -6.40 0.24
C LYS A 202 -3.41 -5.18 -0.21
N PRO A 203 -4.04 -4.00 -0.37
CA PRO A 203 -3.41 -2.79 -0.87
C PRO A 203 -2.16 -2.35 -0.08
N ASP A 204 -1.06 -2.14 -0.78
CA ASP A 204 0.13 -1.45 -0.24
C ASP A 204 0.09 0.07 -0.53
N GLY A 205 1.09 0.81 -0.07
CA GLY A 205 1.19 2.26 -0.26
C GLY A 205 1.17 2.66 -1.75
N PRO A 206 2.06 2.10 -2.59
CA PRO A 206 2.05 2.34 -4.02
C PRO A 206 0.74 1.97 -4.70
N TYR A 207 0.06 0.90 -4.29
CA TYR A 207 -1.22 0.51 -4.88
C TYR A 207 -2.34 1.50 -4.52
N ARG A 208 -2.34 2.06 -3.31
CA ARG A 208 -3.26 3.15 -2.95
C ARG A 208 -3.01 4.42 -3.76
N GLN A 209 -1.75 4.74 -4.08
CA GLN A 209 -1.43 5.81 -5.03
C GLN A 209 -1.97 5.48 -6.42
N ALA A 210 -1.76 4.25 -6.89
CA ALA A 210 -2.27 3.78 -8.16
C ALA A 210 -3.81 3.86 -8.26
N LEU A 211 -4.53 3.53 -7.18
CA LEU A 211 -5.99 3.68 -7.10
C LEU A 211 -6.43 5.13 -7.29
N ARG A 212 -5.79 6.10 -6.60
CA ARG A 212 -6.12 7.52 -6.78
C ARG A 212 -5.88 8.00 -8.21
N LEU A 213 -4.74 7.62 -8.80
CA LEU A 213 -4.43 7.94 -10.20
C LEU A 213 -5.42 7.29 -11.17
N ALA A 214 -5.88 6.07 -10.88
CA ALA A 214 -6.89 5.38 -11.66
C ALA A 214 -8.26 6.08 -11.58
N GLU A 215 -8.64 6.58 -10.41
CA GLU A 215 -9.84 7.41 -10.22
C GLU A 215 -9.75 8.70 -11.05
N GLU A 216 -8.64 9.43 -10.95
CA GLU A 216 -8.39 10.64 -11.75
C GLU A 216 -8.48 10.35 -13.26
N LEU A 217 -7.94 9.21 -13.71
CA LEU A 217 -7.99 8.79 -15.11
C LEU A 217 -9.43 8.55 -15.55
N LEU A 218 -10.21 7.79 -14.78
CA LEU A 218 -11.60 7.47 -15.10
C LEU A 218 -12.50 8.71 -15.07
N GLN A 219 -12.25 9.64 -14.13
CA GLN A 219 -12.93 10.93 -14.05
C GLN A 219 -12.46 11.94 -15.10
N ARG A 220 -11.42 11.61 -15.89
CA ARG A 220 -10.79 12.49 -16.88
C ARG A 220 -10.22 13.79 -16.28
N THR A 221 -9.79 13.74 -15.02
CA THR A 221 -9.14 14.83 -14.29
C THR A 221 -7.63 14.66 -14.20
N LEU A 222 -7.10 13.49 -14.60
CA LEU A 222 -5.67 13.21 -14.65
C LEU A 222 -4.92 14.20 -15.56
N VAL A 223 -3.92 14.89 -15.01
CA VAL A 223 -3.01 15.75 -15.79
C VAL A 223 -1.99 14.91 -16.55
N ASP A 224 -1.91 15.09 -17.87
CA ASP A 224 -0.93 14.43 -18.74
C ASP A 224 0.46 15.08 -18.60
N ILE A 225 1.41 14.33 -18.06
CA ILE A 225 2.81 14.75 -17.89
C ILE A 225 3.72 14.25 -19.02
N THR A 226 3.17 13.51 -19.99
CA THR A 226 3.89 12.79 -21.04
C THR A 226 3.86 13.46 -22.41
N ARG A 227 3.26 14.65 -22.51
CA ARG A 227 3.12 15.41 -23.79
C ARG A 227 2.38 14.60 -24.87
N GLY A 228 1.30 13.92 -24.49
CA GLY A 228 0.48 13.14 -25.42
C GLY A 228 1.07 11.78 -25.80
N ALA A 229 2.03 11.25 -25.04
CA ALA A 229 2.67 9.99 -25.38
C ALA A 229 1.68 8.81 -25.38
N ARG A 230 1.86 7.90 -26.34
CA ARG A 230 1.12 6.64 -26.45
C ARG A 230 2.02 5.42 -26.35
N HIS A 231 3.33 5.62 -26.38
CA HIS A 231 4.33 4.55 -26.36
C HIS A 231 5.42 4.92 -25.38
N TYR A 232 5.94 3.94 -24.65
CA TYR A 232 7.10 4.10 -23.80
C TYR A 232 7.88 2.79 -23.72
N TYR A 233 9.12 2.87 -23.27
CA TYR A 233 9.91 1.71 -22.88
C TYR A 233 10.90 2.09 -21.78
N ALA A 234 11.33 1.11 -20.99
CA ALA A 234 12.32 1.33 -19.93
C ALA A 234 13.75 1.35 -20.47
N VAL A 235 14.59 2.26 -19.98
CA VAL A 235 16.04 2.35 -20.32
C VAL A 235 16.78 1.04 -20.02
N SER A 236 16.29 0.26 -19.06
CA SER A 236 16.86 -1.04 -18.66
C SER A 236 16.64 -2.15 -19.69
N MET A 237 15.79 -1.92 -20.71
CA MET A 237 15.52 -2.89 -21.75
C MET A 237 16.73 -3.07 -22.65
N ARG A 238 17.32 -4.28 -22.65
CA ARG A 238 18.56 -4.59 -23.38
C ARG A 238 18.47 -4.33 -24.89
N GLN A 239 17.28 -4.47 -25.47
CA GLN A 239 17.02 -4.16 -26.88
C GLN A 239 15.82 -3.20 -26.96
N PRO A 240 16.03 -1.95 -27.41
CA PRO A 240 14.93 -1.03 -27.65
C PRO A 240 13.92 -1.62 -28.65
N PRO A 241 12.62 -1.32 -28.49
CA PRO A 241 11.61 -1.79 -29.43
C PRO A 241 11.88 -1.30 -30.85
N LYS A 242 11.53 -2.11 -31.86
CA LYS A 242 11.74 -1.75 -33.28
C LYS A 242 11.09 -0.43 -33.67
N TRP A 243 9.92 -0.13 -33.10
CA TRP A 243 9.18 1.11 -33.35
C TRP A 243 9.92 2.37 -32.87
N ALA A 244 10.85 2.24 -31.91
CA ALA A 244 11.63 3.37 -31.38
C ALA A 244 12.84 3.73 -32.26
N ARG A 245 13.15 2.91 -33.29
CA ARG A 245 14.33 3.11 -34.13
C ARG A 245 14.23 4.44 -34.90
N GLY A 246 15.22 5.31 -34.73
CA GLY A 246 15.29 6.61 -35.42
C GLY A 246 14.33 7.66 -34.86
N LYS A 247 13.67 7.39 -33.72
CA LYS A 247 12.79 8.33 -33.03
C LYS A 247 13.44 8.86 -31.76
N TYR A 248 13.03 10.04 -31.33
CA TYR A 248 13.49 10.67 -30.09
C TYR A 248 12.34 10.74 -29.08
N PRO A 249 12.60 10.48 -27.78
CA PRO A 249 11.56 10.59 -26.78
C PRO A 249 11.08 12.03 -26.63
N CYS A 250 9.77 12.22 -26.50
CA CYS A 250 9.18 13.53 -26.22
C CYS A 250 9.42 13.98 -24.78
N VAL A 251 9.56 13.02 -23.84
CA VAL A 251 9.95 13.24 -22.45
C VAL A 251 10.55 11.95 -21.85
N VAL A 252 11.38 12.11 -20.82
CA VAL A 252 11.92 11.01 -20.00
C VAL A 252 11.47 11.23 -18.57
N ILE A 253 10.86 10.21 -17.95
CA ILE A 253 10.37 10.28 -16.56
C ILE A 253 10.81 9.01 -15.84
N GLY A 254 11.61 9.18 -14.80
CA GLY A 254 12.33 8.07 -14.16
C GLY A 254 13.13 7.27 -15.20
N ASP A 255 12.96 5.96 -15.17
CA ASP A 255 13.62 5.04 -16.12
C ASP A 255 12.85 4.85 -17.44
N HIS A 256 11.79 5.61 -17.71
CA HIS A 256 10.96 5.44 -18.90
C HIS A 256 11.16 6.56 -19.94
N LEU A 257 11.34 6.16 -21.20
CA LEU A 257 11.37 7.08 -22.35
C LEU A 257 10.00 7.04 -23.04
N PHE A 258 9.37 8.21 -23.20
CA PHE A 258 8.01 8.34 -23.76
C PHE A 258 8.04 8.92 -25.17
N PHE A 259 7.15 8.44 -26.04
CA PHE A 259 7.07 8.80 -27.46
C PHE A 259 5.63 9.10 -27.87
N ASN A 260 5.46 10.15 -28.68
CA ASN A 260 4.18 10.61 -29.21
C ASN A 260 4.12 10.60 -30.76
N ASP A 261 5.22 10.22 -31.41
CA ASP A 261 5.40 10.20 -32.88
C ASP A 261 5.43 8.77 -33.46
N VAL A 262 4.80 7.81 -32.75
CA VAL A 262 4.73 6.40 -33.16
C VAL A 262 3.33 6.09 -33.68
N ASP A 263 3.27 5.52 -34.88
CA ASP A 263 2.04 5.15 -35.60
C ASP A 263 1.38 3.88 -35.03
#